data_AF-A0A1Y1LBV2-F1
#
_entry.id   AF-A0A1Y1LBV2-F1
#
_cell.length_a   1.000
_cell.length_b   1.000
_cell.length_c   1.000
_cell.angle_alpha   90.00
_cell.angle_beta   90.00
_cell.angle_gamma   90.00
#
_symmetry.space_group_name_H-M   'P 1'
#
loop_
_entity.id
_entity.type
_entity.pdbx_description
1 polymer ?
#
loop_
_entity_poly.entity_id
_entity_poly.type
_entity_poly.pdbx_seq_one_letter_code
_entity_poly.pdbx_strand_id
1 'polypeptide(L)'
;MSSDNLDIYSWATSLIDTHKNPSKHLEVIANKSVIPTNSETESALIDKHLTNVLDVCSRLRVERRCARAAGCWRPVERLVEVTKVCGLINNYGFANKSGKYLYPEEAMFLLETVSESK
;
A
#
# COMPACT_ATOMS: atom_id res chain seq x y z
N MET A 1 21.28 9.10 34.34
CA MET A 1 20.76 8.92 32.97
C MET A 1 19.95 7.64 32.98
N SER A 2 18.61 7.74 32.90
CA SER A 2 17.70 6.65 33.30
C SER A 2 17.73 5.48 32.32
N SER A 3 17.56 4.30 32.89
CA SER A 3 17.46 2.97 32.24
C SER A 3 16.37 2.86 31.17
N ASP A 4 15.44 3.81 31.10
CA ASP A 4 14.30 3.79 30.17
C ASP A 4 14.70 4.10 28.72
N ASN A 5 15.82 4.80 28.52
CA ASN A 5 16.30 5.14 27.16
C ASN A 5 16.89 3.96 26.41
N LEU A 6 17.35 2.90 27.11
CA LEU A 6 17.91 1.71 26.47
C LEU A 6 16.82 0.88 25.77
N ASP A 7 15.59 0.92 26.31
CA ASP A 7 14.45 0.12 25.86
C ASP A 7 13.77 0.71 24.61
N ILE A 8 13.73 2.05 24.51
CA ILE A 8 13.14 2.74 23.35
C ILE A 8 14.02 2.56 22.10
N TYR A 9 15.34 2.61 22.27
CA TYR A 9 16.29 2.47 21.14
C TYR A 9 16.31 1.05 20.58
N SER A 10 16.27 0.03 21.45
CA SER A 10 16.21 -1.37 21.01
C SER A 10 14.89 -1.66 20.30
N TRP A 11 13.77 -1.16 20.84
CA TRP A 11 12.45 -1.27 20.23
C TRP A 11 12.39 -0.58 18.86
N ALA A 12 12.86 0.67 18.76
CA ALA A 12 12.92 1.41 17.49
C ALA A 12 13.78 0.68 16.44
N THR A 13 14.91 0.09 16.87
CA THR A 13 15.79 -0.67 15.98
C THR A 13 15.14 -1.95 15.48
N SER A 14 14.43 -2.67 16.36
CA SER A 14 13.64 -3.86 16.01
C SER A 14 12.53 -3.53 14.99
N LEU A 15 11.85 -2.39 15.17
CA LEU A 15 10.85 -1.90 14.21
C LEU A 15 11.47 -1.59 12.84
N ILE A 16 12.63 -0.93 12.81
CA ILE A 16 13.35 -0.60 11.57
C ILE A 16 13.81 -1.87 10.84
N ASP A 17 14.30 -2.87 11.57
CA ASP A 17 14.77 -4.13 10.99
C ASP A 17 13.63 -4.99 10.44
N THR A 18 12.55 -5.16 11.22
CA THR A 18 11.30 -5.80 10.78
C THR A 18 10.75 -5.17 9.50
N HIS A 19 10.94 -3.85 9.37
CA HIS A 19 10.54 -3.07 8.22
C HIS A 19 11.48 -3.17 7.00
N LYS A 20 12.81 -3.31 7.20
CA LYS A 20 13.78 -3.48 6.11
C LYS A 20 13.70 -4.89 5.52
N ASN A 21 13.45 -5.87 6.38
CA ASN A 21 13.42 -7.29 6.04
C ASN A 21 12.04 -7.86 6.40
N PRO A 22 10.97 -7.50 5.67
CA PRO A 22 9.65 -8.05 5.94
C PRO A 22 9.72 -9.56 5.77
N SER A 23 9.49 -10.28 6.87
CA SER A 23 9.64 -11.73 6.93
C SER A 23 8.67 -12.49 6.01
N LYS A 24 7.66 -11.81 5.45
CA LYS A 24 6.82 -12.30 4.34
C LYS A 24 6.38 -11.16 3.43
N HIS A 25 6.45 -11.39 2.13
CA HIS A 25 5.87 -10.52 1.11
C HIS A 25 4.46 -11.00 0.75
N LEU A 26 3.56 -10.06 0.47
CA LEU A 26 2.27 -10.40 -0.12
C LEU A 26 2.52 -10.94 -1.53
N GLU A 27 2.20 -12.20 -1.76
CA GLU A 27 2.20 -12.77 -3.10
C GLU A 27 1.08 -12.12 -3.91
N VAL A 28 1.44 -11.22 -4.82
CA VAL A 28 0.51 -10.65 -5.79
C VAL A 28 0.21 -11.72 -6.82
N ILE A 29 -0.94 -12.36 -6.70
CA ILE A 29 -1.44 -13.27 -7.72
C ILE A 29 -2.03 -12.42 -8.85
N ALA A 30 -1.87 -12.90 -10.09
CA ALA A 30 -2.28 -12.25 -11.32
C ALA A 30 -3.73 -11.71 -11.30
N ASN A 31 -4.01 -10.82 -12.25
CA ASN A 31 -5.26 -10.07 -12.43
C ASN A 31 -6.51 -10.85 -12.00
N LYS A 32 -7.26 -10.30 -11.05
CA LYS A 32 -8.54 -10.83 -10.57
C LYS A 32 -9.46 -11.12 -11.77
N SER A 33 -9.84 -12.38 -11.95
CA SER A 33 -10.93 -12.72 -12.87
C SER A 33 -12.21 -12.05 -12.39
N VAL A 34 -12.90 -11.34 -13.29
CA VAL A 34 -14.17 -10.67 -12.98
C VAL A 34 -15.31 -11.69 -12.90
N ILE A 35 -15.15 -12.86 -13.52
CA ILE A 35 -16.17 -13.90 -13.60
C ILE A 35 -15.72 -15.09 -12.73
N PRO A 36 -16.47 -15.45 -11.68
CA PRO A 36 -16.18 -16.63 -10.88
C PRO A 36 -16.53 -17.89 -11.67
N THR A 37 -15.61 -18.84 -11.67
CA THR A 37 -15.79 -20.18 -12.26
C THR A 37 -16.37 -21.18 -11.25
N ASN A 38 -16.34 -20.86 -9.95
CA ASN A 38 -16.79 -21.69 -8.84
C ASN A 38 -16.20 -23.10 -8.85
N SER A 39 -14.99 -23.27 -9.39
CA SER A 39 -14.30 -24.55 -9.38
C SER A 39 -13.69 -24.82 -8.00
N GLU A 40 -13.46 -26.10 -7.69
CA GLU A 40 -12.71 -26.48 -6.48
C GLU A 40 -11.28 -25.92 -6.49
N THR A 41 -10.67 -25.82 -7.68
CA THR A 41 -9.34 -25.24 -7.86
C THR A 41 -9.32 -23.72 -7.57
N GLU A 42 -10.37 -23.00 -7.97
CA GLU A 42 -10.53 -21.57 -7.66
C GLU A 42 -10.74 -21.37 -6.16
N SER A 43 -11.58 -22.20 -5.53
CA SER A 43 -11.86 -22.13 -4.10
C SER A 43 -10.58 -22.37 -3.27
N ALA A 44 -9.79 -23.39 -3.61
CA ALA A 44 -8.52 -23.66 -2.94
C ALA A 44 -7.49 -22.53 -3.12
N LEU A 45 -7.48 -21.87 -4.28
CA LEU A 45 -6.63 -20.70 -4.54
C LEU A 45 -7.08 -19.50 -3.70
N ILE A 46 -8.39 -19.26 -3.59
CA ILE A 46 -8.98 -18.20 -2.77
C ILE A 46 -8.61 -18.43 -1.29
N ASP A 47 -8.80 -19.64 -0.77
CA ASP A 47 -8.51 -19.95 0.64
C ASP A 47 -7.02 -19.80 0.97
N LYS A 48 -6.15 -20.26 0.05
CA LYS A 48 -4.70 -20.06 0.18
C LYS A 48 -4.35 -18.57 0.19
N HIS A 49 -4.96 -17.79 -0.71
CA HIS A 49 -4.70 -16.35 -0.78
C HIS A 49 -5.21 -15.62 0.46
N LEU A 50 -6.41 -15.95 0.91
CA LEU A 50 -7.00 -15.41 2.14
C LEU A 50 -6.11 -15.70 3.34
N THR A 51 -5.60 -16.92 3.47
CA THR A 51 -4.67 -17.31 4.53
C THR A 51 -3.39 -16.47 4.48
N ASN A 52 -2.81 -16.29 3.28
CA ASN A 52 -1.62 -15.45 3.09
C ASN A 52 -1.89 -13.98 3.45
N VAL A 53 -3.04 -13.42 3.06
CA VAL A 53 -3.44 -12.05 3.38
C VAL A 53 -3.59 -11.88 4.89
N LEU A 54 -4.30 -12.79 5.55
CA LEU A 54 -4.52 -12.75 7.00
C LEU A 54 -3.20 -12.85 7.78
N ASP A 55 -2.28 -13.71 7.36
CA ASP A 55 -0.95 -13.84 8.00
C ASP A 55 -0.05 -12.62 7.77
N VAL A 56 -0.20 -11.91 6.66
CA VAL A 56 0.51 -10.64 6.42
C VAL A 56 -0.11 -9.50 7.26
N CYS A 57 -1.45 -9.49 7.40
CA CYS A 57 -2.18 -8.46 8.14
C CYS A 57 -2.06 -8.62 9.67
N SER A 58 -1.81 -9.82 10.18
CA SER A 58 -1.63 -10.08 11.62
C SER A 58 -0.31 -9.53 12.18
N ARG A 59 0.63 -9.14 11.31
CA ARG A 59 1.95 -8.65 11.68
C ARG A 59 1.93 -7.15 11.96
N LEU A 60 2.72 -6.72 12.94
CA LEU A 60 2.89 -5.31 13.28
C LEU A 60 3.46 -4.56 12.07
N ARG A 61 2.68 -3.63 11.50
CA ARG A 61 3.10 -2.81 10.37
C ARG A 61 3.63 -1.47 10.87
N VAL A 62 4.85 -1.13 10.47
CA VAL A 62 5.38 0.22 10.60
C VAL A 62 5.08 0.95 9.29
N GLU A 63 4.14 1.89 9.32
CA GLU A 63 3.85 2.69 8.13
C GLU A 63 5.02 3.63 7.80
N ARG A 64 5.55 3.50 6.58
CA ARG A 64 6.54 4.43 6.04
C ARG A 64 5.90 5.79 5.83
N ARG A 65 6.21 6.77 6.70
CA ARG A 65 5.93 8.20 6.40
C ARG A 65 6.50 8.63 5.03
N CYS A 66 7.55 7.96 4.54
CA CYS A 66 8.19 8.25 3.25
C CYS A 66 7.47 7.64 2.01
N ALA A 67 6.46 6.79 2.19
CA ALA A 67 5.71 6.12 1.13
C ALA A 67 4.44 6.89 0.71
N ARG A 68 4.50 8.23 0.72
CA ARG A 68 3.37 9.07 0.29
C ARG A 68 3.41 9.38 -1.20
N ALA A 69 2.25 9.18 -1.81
CA ALA A 69 1.81 9.81 -3.05
C ALA A 69 2.11 11.32 -3.04
N ALA A 70 2.61 11.95 -4.10
CA ALA A 70 2.51 13.40 -4.24
C ALA A 70 2.06 13.76 -5.66
N GLY A 71 1.23 14.80 -5.77
CA GLY A 71 0.74 15.28 -7.05
C GLY A 71 0.41 16.76 -7.05
N CYS A 72 0.39 17.34 -8.26
CA CYS A 72 0.06 18.73 -8.53
C CYS A 72 -1.27 18.80 -9.28
N TRP A 73 -2.20 19.63 -8.81
CA TRP A 73 -3.48 19.84 -9.48
C TRP A 73 -3.30 20.67 -10.76
N ARG A 74 -3.79 20.15 -11.89
CA ARG A 74 -3.83 20.82 -13.19
C ARG A 74 -5.27 21.24 -13.51
N PRO A 75 -5.66 22.50 -13.22
CA PRO A 75 -7.05 22.93 -13.30
C PRO A 75 -7.64 22.92 -14.71
N VAL A 76 -6.81 23.19 -15.73
CA VAL A 76 -7.24 23.23 -17.15
C VAL A 76 -7.60 21.82 -17.63
N GLU A 77 -6.77 20.84 -17.28
CA GLU A 77 -6.94 19.44 -17.69
C GLU A 77 -7.88 18.68 -16.75
N ARG A 78 -8.20 19.27 -15.58
CA ARG A 78 -8.97 18.65 -14.49
C ARG A 78 -8.36 17.32 -14.04
N LEU A 79 -7.05 17.29 -13.88
CA LEU A 79 -6.29 16.11 -13.48
C LEU A 79 -5.28 16.46 -12.41
N VAL A 80 -4.92 15.49 -11.57
CA VAL A 80 -3.75 15.60 -10.69
C VAL A 80 -2.59 14.90 -11.36
N GLU A 81 -1.54 15.65 -11.71
CA GLU A 81 -0.27 15.09 -12.16
C GLU A 81 0.51 14.55 -10.97
N VAL A 82 0.86 13.27 -11.00
CA VAL A 82 1.64 12.63 -9.95
C VAL A 82 3.11 13.02 -10.10
N THR A 83 3.64 13.74 -9.11
CA THR A 83 5.05 14.20 -9.07
C THR A 83 5.96 13.22 -8.34
N LYS A 84 5.42 12.44 -7.41
CA LYS A 84 6.13 11.35 -6.72
C LYS A 84 5.25 10.11 -6.73
N VAL A 85 5.76 9.02 -7.31
CA VAL A 85 5.05 7.74 -7.34
C VAL A 85 5.38 6.93 -6.09
N CYS A 86 4.37 6.30 -5.50
CA CYS A 86 4.52 5.27 -4.48
C CYS A 86 3.73 4.02 -4.91
N GLY A 87 4.17 2.82 -4.53
CA GLY A 87 3.57 1.56 -4.96
C GLY A 87 2.05 1.46 -4.73
N LEU A 88 1.51 2.13 -3.70
CA LEU A 88 0.08 2.17 -3.42
C LEU A 88 -0.75 2.85 -4.52
N ILE A 89 -0.19 3.83 -5.23
CA ILE A 89 -0.93 4.58 -6.26
C ILE A 89 -0.86 3.91 -7.63
N ASN A 90 -0.17 2.78 -7.78
CA ASN A 90 0.04 2.14 -9.08
C ASN A 90 -1.26 1.73 -9.76
N ASN A 91 -2.29 1.38 -8.99
CA ASN A 91 -3.59 0.95 -9.51
C ASN A 91 -4.59 2.09 -9.75
N TYR A 92 -4.23 3.35 -9.44
CA TYR A 92 -5.09 4.50 -9.62
C TYR A 92 -4.66 5.35 -10.83
N GLY A 93 -5.65 5.93 -11.50
CA GLY A 93 -5.48 6.80 -12.65
C GLY A 93 -4.87 6.11 -13.86
N PHE A 94 -4.18 6.89 -14.67
CA PHE A 94 -3.58 6.42 -15.91
C PHE A 94 -2.18 7.00 -16.11
N ALA A 95 -1.37 6.32 -16.93
CA ALA A 95 -0.04 6.79 -17.33
C ALA A 95 0.00 6.98 -18.84
N ASN A 96 0.60 8.08 -19.28
CA ASN A 96 0.91 8.37 -20.67
C ASN A 96 2.39 8.78 -20.83
N LYS A 97 2.82 9.18 -22.02
CA LYS A 97 4.21 9.59 -22.29
C LYS A 97 4.66 10.81 -21.47
N SER A 98 3.73 11.64 -21.03
CA SER A 98 3.98 12.88 -20.29
C SER A 98 4.03 12.67 -18.78
N GLY A 99 3.47 11.57 -18.27
CA GLY A 99 3.49 11.26 -16.84
C GLY A 99 2.34 10.37 -16.38
N LYS A 100 2.17 10.29 -15.06
CA LYS A 100 1.04 9.63 -14.42
C LYS A 100 0.06 10.68 -13.90
N TYR A 101 -1.22 10.43 -14.14
CA TYR A 101 -2.30 11.34 -13.78
C TYR A 101 -3.38 10.59 -13.01
N LEU A 102 -4.01 11.28 -12.07
CA LEU A 102 -5.19 10.80 -11.34
C LEU A 102 -6.39 11.66 -11.73
N TYR A 103 -7.55 11.02 -11.80
CA TYR A 103 -8.81 11.75 -11.88
C TYR A 103 -9.11 12.49 -10.55
N PRO A 104 -9.88 13.59 -10.57
CA PRO A 104 -10.22 14.35 -9.36
C PRO A 104 -10.83 13.48 -8.27
N GLU A 105 -11.73 12.57 -8.64
CA GLU A 105 -12.43 11.66 -7.74
C GLU A 105 -11.46 10.66 -7.08
N GLU A 106 -10.53 10.11 -7.85
CA GLU A 106 -9.50 9.21 -7.34
C GLU A 106 -8.53 9.93 -6.41
N ALA A 107 -8.12 11.15 -6.76
CA ALA A 107 -7.28 11.98 -5.92
C ALA A 107 -7.97 12.34 -4.60
N MET A 108 -9.26 12.68 -4.65
CA MET A 108 -10.06 12.97 -3.46
C MET A 108 -10.17 11.75 -2.55
N PHE A 109 -10.51 10.59 -3.12
CA PHE A 109 -10.56 9.32 -2.40
C PHE A 109 -9.23 9.01 -1.70
N LEU A 110 -8.11 9.17 -2.40
CA LEU A 110 -6.78 8.92 -1.85
C LEU A 110 -6.37 9.93 -0.76
N LEU A 111 -6.87 11.16 -0.83
CA LEU A 111 -6.61 12.17 0.21
C LEU A 111 -7.42 11.88 1.49
N GLU A 112 -8.67 11.46 1.35
CA GLU A 112 -9.57 11.19 2.46
C GLU A 112 -9.19 9.89 3.20
N THR A 113 -8.82 8.84 2.47
CA THR A 113 -8.53 7.52 3.04
C THR A 113 -7.20 7.42 3.79
N VAL A 114 -6.27 8.36 3.57
CA VAL A 114 -4.97 8.40 4.28
C VAL A 114 -5.11 9.02 5.69
N SER A 115 -6.32 9.43 6.10
CA SER A 115 -6.60 10.05 7.40
C SER A 115 -6.79 9.08 8.58
N GLU A 116 -6.92 7.77 8.35
CA GLU A 116 -7.15 6.80 9.44
C GLU A 116 -5.85 6.11 9.86
N SER A 117 -5.02 6.82 10.61
CA SER A 117 -3.99 6.24 11.45
C SER A 117 -4.17 6.81 12.86
N LYS A 118 -5.07 6.21 13.64
CA LYS A 118 -5.12 6.39 15.10
C LYS A 118 -4.26 5.32 15.76
#